data_AF-A0A957AWV8-F1
#
_entry.id   AF-A0A957AWV8-F1
#
_cell.length_a   1.000
_cell.length_b   1.000
_cell.length_c   1.000
_cell.angle_alpha   90.00
_cell.angle_beta   90.00
_cell.angle_gamma   90.00
#
_symmetry.space_group_name_H-M   'P 1'
#
loop_
_entity.id
_entity.type
_entity.pdbx_description
1 polymer ?
#
loop_
_entity_poly.entity_id
_entity_poly.type
_entity_poly.pdbx_seq_one_letter_code
_entity_poly.pdbx_strand_id
1 'polypeptide(L)'
;AWLQFSFPTRWHYDVLRGLEYFRAVGEPPDPRLDEAMALLQSKQQPDGAWLLENTHPGVVHFALEEGDGRPSRWNTLRALRVLEWYSTRD
;
A
#
# COMPACT_ATOMS: atom_id res chain seq x y z
N ALA A 1 2.86 -5.11 -11.71
CA ALA A 1 4.30 -5.28 -11.36
C ALA A 1 4.56 -4.60 -10.02
N TRP A 2 5.53 -5.06 -9.21
CA TRP A 2 5.67 -4.82 -7.76
C TRP A 2 5.60 -3.36 -7.24
N LEU A 3 5.74 -2.35 -8.09
CA LEU A 3 5.52 -0.93 -7.78
C LEU A 3 4.05 -0.47 -7.86
N GLN A 4 3.13 -1.33 -8.29
CA GLN A 4 1.69 -1.05 -8.39
C GLN A 4 0.97 -1.61 -7.18
N PHE A 5 0.14 -0.80 -6.54
CA PHE A 5 -0.58 -1.20 -5.34
C PHE A 5 -1.80 -2.07 -5.66
N SER A 6 -1.79 -3.27 -5.10
CA SER A 6 -2.80 -4.30 -5.30
C SER A 6 -3.58 -4.56 -4.02
N PHE A 7 -4.87 -4.82 -4.15
CA PHE A 7 -5.67 -5.36 -3.07
C PHE A 7 -6.82 -6.24 -3.59
N PRO A 8 -7.02 -7.46 -3.03
CA PRO A 8 -6.07 -8.17 -2.18
C PRO A 8 -4.80 -8.53 -2.97
N THR A 9 -3.65 -8.53 -2.31
CA THR A 9 -2.34 -8.86 -2.93
C THR A 9 -2.23 -10.33 -3.37
N ARG A 10 -3.10 -11.22 -2.84
CA ARG A 10 -3.03 -12.67 -3.05
C ARG A 10 -1.60 -13.20 -2.76
N TRP A 11 -0.99 -13.91 -3.72
CA TRP A 11 0.35 -14.47 -3.66
C TRP A 11 1.42 -13.54 -4.28
N HIS A 12 1.00 -12.40 -4.83
CA HIS A 12 1.90 -11.40 -5.38
C HIS A 12 2.39 -10.45 -4.28
N TYR A 13 3.55 -9.85 -4.55
CA TYR A 13 4.13 -8.83 -3.70
C TYR A 13 4.07 -7.47 -4.38
N ASP A 14 3.70 -6.46 -3.60
CA ASP A 14 3.87 -5.05 -3.91
C ASP A 14 4.65 -4.36 -2.79
N VAL A 15 5.20 -3.18 -3.08
CA VAL A 15 5.96 -2.39 -2.09
C VAL A 15 5.13 -2.12 -0.83
N LEU A 16 3.84 -1.81 -0.97
CA LEU A 16 2.97 -1.51 0.16
C LEU A 16 2.77 -2.74 1.08
N ARG A 17 2.83 -3.96 0.56
CA ARG A 17 2.81 -5.21 1.36
C ARG A 17 4.11 -5.37 2.15
N GLY A 18 5.24 -5.02 1.54
CA GLY A 18 6.54 -5.00 2.22
C GLY A 18 6.54 -3.98 3.36
N LEU A 19 6.10 -2.75 3.11
CA LEU A 19 6.00 -1.70 4.13
C LEU A 19 5.05 -2.08 5.28
N GLU A 20 3.88 -2.66 4.97
CA GLU A 20 2.96 -3.19 6.00
C GLU A 20 3.61 -4.27 6.85
N TYR A 21 4.47 -5.12 6.28
CA TYR A 21 5.21 -6.12 7.05
C TYR A 21 6.19 -5.47 8.03
N PHE A 22 7.01 -4.52 7.58
CA PHE A 22 7.95 -3.81 8.46
C PHE A 22 7.24 -3.04 9.57
N ARG A 23 6.11 -2.40 9.24
CA ARG A 23 5.23 -1.79 10.23
C ARG A 23 4.72 -2.83 11.25
N ALA A 24 4.26 -3.98 10.78
CA ALA A 24 3.62 -4.99 11.62
C ALA A 24 4.58 -5.69 12.59
N VAL A 25 5.87 -5.80 12.24
CA VAL A 25 6.88 -6.34 13.17
C VAL A 25 7.23 -5.37 14.31
N GLY A 26 6.85 -4.09 14.19
CA GLY A 26 6.84 -3.13 15.31
C GLY A 26 8.18 -2.47 15.63
N GLU A 27 9.19 -2.64 14.79
CA GLU A 27 10.49 -1.97 14.93
C GLU A 27 10.41 -0.50 14.45
N PRO A 28 11.29 0.39 14.93
CA PRO A 28 11.44 1.73 14.38
C PRO A 28 11.75 1.69 12.87
N PRO A 29 11.28 2.67 12.07
CA PRO A 29 11.51 2.67 10.63
C PRO A 29 13.00 2.75 10.26
N ASP A 30 13.48 1.81 9.45
CA ASP A 30 14.87 1.76 8.96
C ASP A 30 15.10 2.72 7.78
N PRO A 31 16.23 3.47 7.72
CA PRO A 31 16.58 4.36 6.61
C PRO A 31 16.62 3.71 5.22
N ARG A 32 16.74 2.38 5.14
CA ARG A 32 16.68 1.66 3.86
C ARG A 32 15.28 1.65 3.24
N LEU A 33 14.25 2.08 3.98
CA LEU A 33 12.88 2.16 3.50
C LEU A 33 12.54 3.50 2.83
N ASP A 34 13.46 4.47 2.82
CA ASP A 34 13.22 5.84 2.31
C ASP A 34 12.69 5.86 0.88
N GLU A 35 13.28 5.05 0.01
CA GLU A 35 12.86 4.97 -1.39
C GLU A 35 11.45 4.39 -1.53
N ALA A 36 11.12 3.36 -0.75
CA ALA A 36 9.78 2.77 -0.72
C ALA A 36 8.74 3.75 -0.15
N MET A 37 9.11 4.56 0.85
CA MET A 37 8.26 5.60 1.41
C MET A 37 8.05 6.77 0.45
N ALA A 38 9.09 7.19 -0.28
CA ALA A 38 8.96 8.20 -1.33
C ALA A 38 8.02 7.72 -2.45
N LEU A 39 8.09 6.43 -2.83
CA LEU A 39 7.14 5.83 -3.75
C LEU A 39 5.71 5.86 -3.19
N LEU A 40 5.51 5.48 -1.92
CA LEU A 40 4.21 5.53 -1.27
C LEU A 40 3.63 6.94 -1.32
N GLN A 41 4.39 7.94 -0.87
CA GLN A 41 3.98 9.34 -0.83
C GLN A 41 3.67 9.91 -2.22
N SER A 42 4.50 9.61 -3.22
CA SER A 42 4.29 10.12 -4.59
C SER A 42 3.02 9.59 -5.25
N LYS A 43 2.46 8.48 -4.76
CA LYS A 43 1.21 7.89 -5.25
C LYS A 43 -0.04 8.40 -4.53
N GLN A 44 0.10 9.23 -3.50
CA GLN A 44 -1.04 9.83 -2.82
C GLN A 44 -1.80 10.76 -3.79
N GLN A 45 -3.10 10.57 -3.89
CA GLN A 45 -3.98 11.41 -4.68
C GLN A 45 -4.28 12.74 -3.95
N PRO A 46 -4.73 13.80 -4.65
CA PRO A 46 -5.02 15.08 -4.02
C PRO A 46 -6.06 15.03 -2.88
N ASP A 47 -6.95 14.05 -2.89
CA ASP A 47 -7.95 13.80 -1.85
C ASP A 47 -7.43 12.94 -0.68
N GLY A 48 -6.14 12.57 -0.72
CA GLY A 48 -5.47 11.77 0.29
C GLY A 48 -5.60 10.25 0.10
N ALA A 49 -6.29 9.78 -0.94
CA ALA A 49 -6.46 8.35 -1.21
C ALA A 49 -5.28 7.75 -2.00
N TRP A 50 -5.23 6.42 -2.05
CA TRP A 50 -4.38 5.66 -2.97
C TRP A 50 -5.23 4.83 -3.91
N LEU A 51 -4.82 4.74 -5.16
CA LEU A 51 -5.57 3.98 -6.18
C LEU A 51 -5.37 2.47 -6.01
N LEU A 52 -6.31 1.69 -6.52
CA LEU A 52 -6.05 0.32 -6.94
C LEU A 52 -5.33 0.38 -8.30
N GLU A 53 -4.19 -0.28 -8.45
CA GLU A 53 -3.38 -0.16 -9.68
C GLU A 53 -3.19 -1.48 -10.42
N ASN A 54 -3.50 -2.60 -9.78
CA ASN A 54 -3.22 -3.92 -10.31
C ASN A 54 -4.10 -4.98 -9.64
N THR A 55 -5.27 -5.25 -10.23
CA THR A 55 -6.18 -6.31 -9.78
C THR A 55 -5.68 -7.67 -10.24
N HIS A 56 -5.53 -8.60 -9.30
CA HIS A 56 -5.15 -9.97 -9.64
C HIS A 56 -6.36 -10.82 -10.03
N PRO A 57 -6.31 -11.52 -11.19
CA PRO A 57 -7.42 -12.35 -11.65
C PRO A 57 -7.68 -13.53 -10.70
N GLY A 58 -8.92 -14.01 -10.71
CA GLY A 58 -9.36 -15.19 -9.98
C GLY A 58 -10.77 -15.03 -9.42
N VAL A 59 -11.37 -16.14 -9.00
CA VAL A 59 -12.71 -16.14 -8.43
C VAL A 59 -12.73 -15.33 -7.13
N VAL A 60 -13.78 -14.54 -6.93
CA VAL A 60 -14.07 -13.77 -5.72
C VAL A 60 -15.54 -13.97 -5.36
N HIS A 61 -15.86 -13.98 -4.06
CA HIS A 61 -17.25 -14.04 -3.61
C HIS A 61 -17.98 -12.70 -3.78
N PHE A 62 -17.25 -11.59 -3.62
CA PHE A 62 -17.72 -10.23 -3.86
C PHE A 62 -16.52 -9.31 -4.13
N ALA A 63 -16.75 -8.20 -4.82
CA ALA A 63 -15.73 -7.19 -5.09
C ALA A 63 -15.51 -6.31 -3.83
N LEU A 64 -14.25 -6.15 -3.44
CA LEU A 64 -13.85 -5.28 -2.30
C LEU A 64 -13.52 -3.85 -2.73
N GLU A 65 -13.26 -3.64 -4.02
CA GLU A 65 -12.78 -2.39 -4.61
C GLU A 65 -13.53 -2.12 -5.93
N GLU A 66 -13.57 -0.86 -6.36
CA GLU A 66 -14.25 -0.44 -7.60
C GLU A 66 -13.48 -0.82 -8.88
N GLY A 67 -12.24 -1.29 -8.76
CA GLY A 67 -11.37 -1.68 -9.89
C GLY A 67 -10.18 -0.75 -10.08
N ASP A 68 -9.29 -1.12 -11.01
CA ASP A 68 -8.03 -0.42 -11.25
C ASP A 68 -8.26 1.03 -11.72
N GLY A 69 -7.42 1.95 -11.23
CA GLY A 69 -7.52 3.39 -11.44
C GLY A 69 -8.52 4.12 -10.53
N ARG A 70 -9.27 3.40 -9.69
CA ARG A 70 -10.21 3.98 -8.73
C ARG A 70 -9.57 4.12 -7.34
N PRO A 71 -9.97 5.12 -6.53
CA PRO A 71 -9.55 5.19 -5.13
C PRO A 71 -9.85 3.89 -4.40
N SER A 72 -8.83 3.31 -3.75
CA SER A 72 -8.93 2.06 -3.02
C SER A 72 -9.02 2.30 -1.52
N ARG A 73 -10.08 1.76 -0.90
CA ARG A 73 -10.28 1.89 0.54
C ARG A 73 -9.20 1.16 1.32
N TRP A 74 -8.79 -0.01 0.82
CA TRP A 74 -7.81 -0.85 1.50
C TRP A 74 -6.37 -0.39 1.30
N ASN A 75 -6.00 0.06 0.10
CA ASN A 75 -4.68 0.66 -0.11
C ASN A 75 -4.55 1.97 0.68
N THR A 76 -5.62 2.77 0.75
CA THR A 76 -5.61 3.99 1.58
C THR A 76 -5.41 3.67 3.05
N LEU A 77 -6.15 2.69 3.61
CA LEU A 77 -5.95 2.26 5.01
C LEU A 77 -4.51 1.79 5.28
N ARG A 78 -3.96 0.95 4.40
CA ARG A 78 -2.58 0.43 4.52
C ARG A 78 -1.57 1.57 4.43
N ALA A 79 -1.72 2.47 3.46
CA ALA A 79 -0.82 3.60 3.27
C ALA A 79 -0.81 4.52 4.50
N LEU A 80 -1.99 4.87 5.03
CA LEU A 80 -2.10 5.72 6.22
C LEU A 80 -1.42 5.10 7.44
N ARG A 81 -1.59 3.79 7.67
CA ARG A 81 -0.92 3.08 8.77
C ARG A 81 0.60 3.08 8.62
N VAL A 82 1.09 2.88 7.40
CA VAL A 82 2.53 2.94 7.11
C VAL A 82 3.06 4.35 7.32
N LEU A 83 2.36 5.39 6.86
CA LEU A 83 2.77 6.79 7.04
C LEU A 83 2.78 7.20 8.52
N GLU A 84 1.77 6.81 9.28
CA GLU A 84 1.69 7.04 10.72
C GLU A 84 2.89 6.41 11.44
N TRP A 85 3.17 5.12 11.19
CA TRP A 85 4.33 4.44 11.74
C TRP A 85 5.65 5.07 11.28
N TYR A 86 5.77 5.44 10.00
CA TYR A 86 7.00 6.04 9.50
C TYR A 86 7.28 7.41 10.12
N SER A 87 6.24 8.14 10.54
CA SER A 87 6.38 9.43 11.22
C SER A 87 6.98 9.34 12.62
N THR A 88 7.06 8.14 13.21
CA THR A 88 7.74 7.91 14.49
C THR A 88 9.26 7.73 14.33
N ARG A 89 9.79 7.91 13.12
CA ARG A 89 11.22 7.95 12.87
C ARG A 89 11.76 9.30 13.30
N ASP A 90 12.66 9.27 14.28
CA ASP A 90 13.37 10.43 14.83
C ASP A 90 14.00 11.34 13.75
#